data_AF-A0A3N0G135-F1
#
_entry.id   AF-A0A3N0G135-F1
#
_cell.length_a   1.000
_cell.length_b   1.000
_cell.length_c   1.000
_cell.angle_alpha   90.00
_cell.angle_beta   90.00
_cell.angle_gamma   90.00
#
_symmetry.space_group_name_H-M   'P 1'
#
loop_
_entity.id
_entity.type
_entity.pdbx_description
1 polymer ?
#
loop_
_entity_poly.entity_id
_entity_poly.type
_entity_poly.pdbx_seq_one_letter_code
_entity_poly.pdbx_strand_id
1 'polypeptide(L)'
;MRMAQYKENLLNEFEARTDEWSYADFERRLTELKRGTNYQHAKSIINDAFKSGKWPMTVKRYLLTNYKSFGNVSAEFTTTFNQIYSSMSDSEKESWGIQ
;
A
#
# COMPACT_ATOMS: atom_id res chain seq x y z
N MET A 1 16.59 -6.04 -7.14
CA MET A 1 17.11 -4.85 -6.42
C MET A 1 17.09 -5.13 -4.94
N ARG A 2 18.09 -4.68 -4.17
CA ARG A 2 18.11 -4.86 -2.71
C ARG A 2 17.38 -3.68 -2.06
N MET A 3 16.28 -3.94 -1.35
CA MET A 3 15.54 -2.92 -0.63
C MET A 3 16.31 -2.54 0.65
N ALA A 4 16.19 -1.28 1.08
CA ALA A 4 16.81 -0.83 2.32
C ALA A 4 16.11 -1.48 3.53
N GLN A 5 16.87 -1.88 4.55
CA GLN A 5 16.36 -2.64 5.70
C GLN A 5 15.15 -1.98 6.39
N TYR A 6 15.17 -0.65 6.54
CA TYR A 6 14.06 0.07 7.19
C TYR A 6 12.74 -0.04 6.41
N LYS A 7 12.82 -0.13 5.07
CA LYS A 7 11.64 -0.32 4.21
C LYS A 7 11.09 -1.74 4.35
N GLU A 8 11.97 -2.74 4.38
CA GLU A 8 11.56 -4.14 4.61
C GLU A 8 10.94 -4.31 6.00
N ASN A 9 11.53 -3.70 7.03
CA ASN A 9 10.97 -3.73 8.39
C ASN A 9 9.60 -3.05 8.44
N LEU A 10 9.43 -1.90 7.79
CA LEU A 10 8.14 -1.23 7.68
C LEU A 10 7.10 -2.11 6.99
N LEU A 11 7.46 -2.75 5.87
CA LEU A 11 6.56 -3.64 5.15
C LEU A 11 6.20 -4.88 5.97
N ASN A 12 7.17 -5.50 6.64
CA ASN A 12 6.94 -6.62 7.56
C ASN A 12 6.01 -6.23 8.72
N GLU A 13 6.20 -5.04 9.29
CA GLU A 13 5.34 -4.50 10.36
C GLU A 13 3.88 -4.44 9.88
N PHE A 14 3.62 -3.83 8.72
CA PHE A 14 2.27 -3.65 8.20
C PHE A 14 1.64 -4.93 7.65
N GLU A 15 2.44 -5.85 7.12
CA GLU A 15 1.95 -7.14 6.62
C GLU A 15 1.43 -8.02 7.76
N ALA A 16 2.06 -7.92 8.95
CA ALA A 16 1.65 -8.66 10.13
C ALA A 16 0.46 -8.02 10.89
N ARG A 17 0.07 -6.79 10.53
CA ARG A 17 -1.01 -6.07 11.21
C ARG A 17 -2.39 -6.62 10.84
N THR A 18 -3.22 -6.82 11.86
CA THR A 18 -4.61 -7.29 11.74
C THR A 18 -5.64 -6.22 12.09
N ASP A 19 -5.21 -5.05 12.55
CA ASP A 19 -6.07 -3.92 12.96
C ASP A 19 -6.51 -3.06 11.78
N GLU A 20 -7.36 -2.06 12.02
CA GLU A 20 -7.96 -1.21 10.97
C GLU A 20 -7.08 -0.07 10.43
N TRP A 21 -5.85 -0.38 10.00
CA TRP A 21 -4.90 0.64 9.53
C TRP A 21 -5.18 1.19 8.12
N SER A 22 -4.71 2.42 7.88
CA SER A 22 -4.85 3.17 6.62
C SER A 22 -3.52 3.57 5.96
N TYR A 23 -3.54 3.99 4.69
CA TYR A 23 -2.35 4.54 4.00
C TYR A 23 -1.67 5.67 4.79
N ALA A 24 -2.44 6.48 5.53
CA ALA A 24 -1.91 7.56 6.36
C ALA A 24 -1.09 7.02 7.55
N ASP A 25 -1.50 5.89 8.14
CA ASP A 25 -0.72 5.23 9.20
C ASP A 25 0.62 4.74 8.67
N PHE A 26 0.63 4.17 7.45
CA PHE A 26 1.84 3.74 6.78
C PHE A 26 2.80 4.90 6.52
N GLU A 27 2.29 6.02 5.99
CA GLU A 27 3.11 7.21 5.70
C GLU A 27 3.64 7.90 6.95
N ARG A 28 2.83 7.95 8.01
CA ARG A 28 3.25 8.43 9.33
C ARG A 28 4.38 7.57 9.87
N ARG A 29 4.20 6.24 9.88
CA ARG A 29 5.22 5.31 10.39
C ARG A 29 6.52 5.37 9.58
N LEU A 30 6.43 5.52 8.26
CA LEU A 30 7.59 5.75 7.40
C LEU A 30 8.37 7.01 7.83
N THR A 31 7.66 8.09 8.14
CA THR A 31 8.26 9.37 8.57
C THR A 31 8.91 9.28 9.95
N GLU A 32 8.34 8.49 10.86
CA GLU A 32 8.94 8.18 12.16
C GLU A 32 10.26 7.40 12.01
N LEU A 33 10.29 6.40 11.12
CA LEU A 33 11.48 5.59 10.87
C LEU A 33 12.58 6.36 10.14
N LYS A 34 12.21 7.27 9.24
CA LYS A 34 13.15 8.07 8.46
C LYS A 34 12.61 9.46 8.22
N ARG A 35 13.18 10.46 8.90
CA ARG A 35 12.85 11.87 8.67
C ARG A 35 13.08 12.27 7.20
N GLY A 36 12.23 13.15 6.71
CA GLY A 36 12.30 13.66 5.33
C GLY A 36 11.62 12.78 4.29
N THR A 37 10.99 11.66 4.69
CA THR A 37 10.11 10.92 3.78
C THR A 37 8.77 11.64 3.61
N ASN A 38 8.12 11.35 2.49
CA ASN A 38 6.80 11.87 2.13
C ASN A 38 6.06 10.82 1.29
N TYR A 39 4.88 11.17 0.78
CA TYR A 39 4.06 10.25 -0.01
C TYR A 39 4.81 9.63 -1.20
N GLN A 40 5.72 10.34 -1.87
CA GLN A 40 6.50 9.80 -2.99
C GLN A 40 7.40 8.64 -2.56
N HIS A 41 7.94 8.69 -1.35
CA HIS A 41 8.72 7.59 -0.79
C HIS A 41 7.83 6.39 -0.47
N ALA A 42 6.65 6.60 0.11
CA ALA A 42 5.69 5.54 0.36
C ALA A 42 5.26 4.86 -0.94
N LYS A 43 4.92 5.64 -1.97
CA LYS A 43 4.58 5.11 -3.30
C LYS A 43 5.67 4.23 -3.89
N SER A 44 6.92 4.70 -3.86
CA SER A 44 8.06 3.90 -4.33
C SER A 44 8.18 2.58 -3.57
N ILE A 45 8.01 2.60 -2.25
CA ILE A 45 8.08 1.38 -1.41
C ILE A 45 6.97 0.39 -1.78
N ILE A 46 5.73 0.86 -1.93
CA ILE A 46 4.58 0.00 -2.27
C ILE A 46 4.72 -0.59 -3.69
N ASN A 47 5.19 0.20 -4.65
CA ASN A 47 5.45 -0.30 -6.00
C ASN A 47 6.62 -1.29 -6.05
N ASP A 48 7.69 -1.07 -5.28
CA ASP A 48 8.79 -2.02 -5.17
C ASP A 48 8.33 -3.34 -4.52
N ALA A 49 7.51 -3.25 -3.45
CA ALA A 49 6.91 -4.41 -2.79
C ALA A 49 6.09 -5.25 -3.78
N PHE A 50 5.20 -4.59 -4.52
CA PHE A 50 4.40 -5.22 -5.56
C PHE A 50 5.24 -5.89 -6.65
N LYS A 51 6.21 -5.18 -7.23
CA LYS A 51 7.11 -5.73 -8.26
C LYS A 51 7.92 -6.93 -7.77
N SER A 52 8.20 -6.98 -6.46
CA SER A 52 8.91 -8.11 -5.84
C SER A 52 8.00 -9.30 -5.52
N GLY A 53 6.68 -9.19 -5.71
CA GLY A 53 5.70 -10.23 -5.36
C GLY A 53 5.61 -10.49 -3.86
N LYS A 54 5.98 -9.50 -3.02
CA LYS A 54 6.02 -9.62 -1.56
C LYS A 54 5.08 -8.61 -0.90
N TRP A 55 4.70 -8.90 0.33
CA TRP A 55 3.79 -8.09 1.15
C TRP A 55 2.44 -7.79 0.47
N PRO A 56 1.75 -8.82 -0.07
CA PRO A 56 0.52 -8.62 -0.83
C PRO A 56 -0.59 -7.95 -0.02
N MET A 57 -0.68 -8.20 1.29
CA MET A 57 -1.72 -7.61 2.13
C MET A 57 -1.46 -6.12 2.35
N THR A 58 -0.21 -5.75 2.59
CA THR A 58 0.21 -4.35 2.75
C THR A 58 -0.03 -3.56 1.48
N VAL A 59 0.39 -4.09 0.32
CA VAL A 59 0.18 -3.44 -0.98
C VAL A 59 -1.31 -3.24 -1.25
N LYS A 60 -2.11 -4.31 -1.12
CA LYS A 60 -3.56 -4.26 -1.33
C LYS A 60 -4.18 -3.20 -0.43
N ARG A 61 -3.95 -3.27 0.87
CA ARG A 61 -4.61 -2.38 1.83
C ARG A 61 -4.19 -0.93 1.73
N TYR A 62 -2.90 -0.66 1.50
CA TYR A 62 -2.43 0.70 1.26
C TYR A 62 -3.17 1.34 0.08
N LEU A 63 -3.30 0.61 -1.04
CA LEU A 63 -3.98 1.11 -2.22
C LEU A 63 -5.49 1.27 -2.04
N LEU A 64 -6.16 0.31 -1.39
CA LEU A 64 -7.60 0.39 -1.17
C LEU A 64 -7.98 1.54 -0.23
N THR A 65 -7.21 1.74 0.84
CA THR A 65 -7.44 2.85 1.77
C THR A 65 -7.11 4.20 1.13
N ASN A 66 -6.08 4.26 0.27
CA ASN A 66 -5.77 5.45 -0.52
C ASN A 66 -6.90 5.79 -1.50
N TYR A 67 -7.36 4.79 -2.27
CA TYR A 67 -8.47 4.97 -3.21
C TYR A 67 -9.76 5.41 -2.50
N LYS A 68 -10.10 4.78 -1.38
CA LYS A 68 -11.29 5.13 -0.58
C LYS A 68 -11.27 6.59 -0.11
N SER A 69 -10.09 7.15 0.17
CA SER A 69 -9.96 8.55 0.60
C SER A 69 -9.97 9.57 -0.53
N PHE A 70 -9.54 9.22 -1.74
CA PHE A 70 -9.36 10.17 -2.85
C PHE A 70 -10.26 9.92 -4.07
N GLY A 71 -10.93 8.77 -4.14
CA GLY A 71 -11.71 8.31 -5.30
C GLY A 71 -10.86 7.97 -6.53
N ASN A 72 -9.53 7.97 -6.39
CA ASN A 72 -8.58 7.59 -7.44
C ASN A 72 -7.26 7.11 -6.83
N VAL A 73 -6.39 6.55 -7.68
CA VAL A 73 -4.98 6.30 -7.36
C VAL A 73 -4.09 7.11 -8.30
N SER A 74 -2.88 7.43 -7.85
CA SER A 74 -1.88 8.06 -8.72
C SER A 74 -1.55 7.17 -9.93
N ALA A 75 -1.14 7.76 -11.06
CA ALA A 75 -0.83 7.02 -12.29
C ALA A 75 0.20 5.90 -12.11
N GLU A 76 1.18 6.08 -11.21
CA GLU A 76 2.19 5.07 -10.87
C GLU A 76 1.61 3.82 -10.20
N PHE A 77 0.39 3.91 -9.66
CA PHE A 77 -0.32 2.80 -9.05
C PHE A 77 -1.37 2.18 -9.97
N THR A 78 -1.70 2.80 -11.10
CA THR A 78 -2.80 2.31 -11.96
C THR A 78 -2.66 0.85 -12.33
N THR A 79 -1.48 0.41 -12.78
CA THR A 79 -1.25 -1.01 -13.10
C THR A 79 -1.42 -1.91 -11.88
N THR A 80 -0.81 -1.54 -10.76
CA THR A 80 -0.86 -2.30 -9.50
C THR A 80 -2.30 -2.42 -8.97
N PHE A 81 -3.02 -1.29 -8.95
CA PHE A 81 -4.40 -1.21 -8.50
C PHE A 81 -5.33 -2.03 -9.40
N ASN A 82 -5.19 -1.95 -10.72
CA ASN A 82 -6.02 -2.71 -11.65
C ASN A 82 -5.83 -4.22 -11.46
N GLN A 83 -4.60 -4.68 -11.18
CA GLN A 83 -4.36 -6.10 -10.91
C GLN A 83 -5.00 -6.54 -9.59
N ILE A 84 -4.88 -5.73 -8.54
CA ILE A 84 -5.54 -5.99 -7.26
C ILE A 84 -7.06 -6.02 -7.44
N TYR A 85 -7.64 -4.99 -8.06
CA TYR A 85 -9.06 -4.89 -8.34
C TYR A 85 -9.58 -6.10 -9.14
N SER A 86 -8.86 -6.53 -10.18
CA SER A 86 -9.23 -7.68 -11.01
C SER A 86 -9.19 -9.00 -10.25
N SER A 87 -8.37 -9.09 -9.19
CA SER A 87 -8.26 -10.27 -8.33
C SER A 87 -9.26 -10.30 -7.17
N MET A 88 -9.95 -9.19 -6.90
CA MET A 88 -10.93 -9.09 -5.83
C MET A 88 -12.27 -9.67 -6.27
N SER A 89 -12.94 -10.36 -5.35
CA SER A 89 -14.35 -10.73 -5.51
C SER A 89 -15.25 -9.49 -5.48
N ASP A 90 -16.46 -9.61 -6.03
CA ASP A 90 -17.42 -8.50 -6.04
C ASP A 90 -17.83 -8.09 -4.62
N SER A 91 -17.96 -9.06 -3.70
CA SER A 91 -18.21 -8.78 -2.28
C SER A 91 -17.08 -8.00 -1.61
N GLU A 92 -15.82 -8.26 -1.98
CA GLU A 92 -14.70 -7.48 -1.46
C GLU A 92 -14.72 -6.06 -2.04
N LYS A 93 -14.97 -5.91 -3.34
CA LYS A 93 -15.08 -4.58 -3.97
C LYS A 93 -16.16 -3.73 -3.31
N GLU A 94 -17.34 -4.32 -3.07
CA GLU A 94 -18.44 -3.68 -2.37
C GLU A 94 -18.05 -3.28 -0.94
N SER A 95 -17.39 -4.16 -0.17
CA SER A 95 -16.93 -3.86 1.18
C SER A 95 -15.94 -2.67 1.24
N TRP A 96 -15.19 -2.46 0.17
CA TRP A 96 -14.25 -1.36 0.02
C TRP A 96 -14.87 -0.11 -0.63
N GLY A 97 -16.14 -0.18 -1.07
CA GLY A 97 -16.83 0.91 -1.75
C GLY A 97 -16.25 1.22 -3.14
N ILE A 98 -15.73 0.21 -3.83
CA ILE A 98 -15.13 0.32 -5.17
C ILE A 98 -16.11 -0.30 -6.17
N GLN A 99 -16.53 0.48 -7.17
CA GLN A 99 -17.42 0.03 -8.24
C GLN A 99 -16.66 0.06 -9.56
#